data_AF-A0A165XIU0-F1
#
_entry.id   AF-A0A165XIU0-F1
#
_cell.length_a   1.000
_cell.length_b   1.000
_cell.length_c   1.000
_cell.angle_alpha   90.00
_cell.angle_beta   90.00
_cell.angle_gamma   90.00
#
_symmetry.space_group_name_H-M   'P 1'
#
loop_
_entity.id
_entity.type
_entity.pdbx_description
1 polymer ?
#
loop_
_entity_poly.entity_id
_entity_poly.type
_entity_poly.pdbx_seq_one_letter_code
_entity_poly.pdbx_strand_id
1 'polypeptide(L)'
;MSTDKDVVTCPVLRSVAVWPLWKMRIRSKFDAANVTGFPYGEVPHYSSQVGHSASASIYPSISTQVSNSRDTWEARDRKAISIIQDYLEDDLALEFGDAKTSQILMAALILKFEGTNTGPRAFLAFKAMVDERWDGKEDIAAVVSRLRVCQQTLTSLGFPLDNTIYAFILLYTLPDTPENAQLWSLITSSVAKNDVLTFAHVEAHFATNALIRAAGKPP
;
A
#
# COMPACT_ATOMS: atom_id res chain seq x y z
N MET A 1 -37.87 2.65 -3.48
CA MET A 1 -36.61 2.93 -2.77
C MET A 1 -35.62 1.89 -3.24
N SER A 2 -34.85 2.20 -4.28
CA SER A 2 -33.85 1.30 -4.84
C SER A 2 -32.58 1.45 -4.03
N THR A 3 -32.11 0.37 -3.43
CA THR A 3 -30.79 0.24 -2.81
C THR A 3 -29.73 0.40 -3.90
N ASP A 4 -29.18 1.60 -4.03
CA ASP A 4 -27.98 1.84 -4.80
C ASP A 4 -26.85 1.07 -4.12
N LYS A 5 -26.37 0.02 -4.78
CA LYS A 5 -25.19 -0.70 -4.31
C LYS A 5 -24.05 0.29 -4.40
N ASP A 6 -23.43 0.63 -3.28
CA ASP A 6 -22.19 1.43 -3.25
C ASP A 6 -21.17 0.84 -4.24
N VAL A 7 -21.16 1.36 -5.47
CA VAL A 7 -20.18 0.99 -6.48
C VAL A 7 -18.90 1.63 -6.02
N VAL A 8 -18.05 0.85 -5.36
CA VAL A 8 -16.77 1.35 -4.86
C VAL A 8 -15.90 1.75 -6.05
N THR A 9 -15.87 3.04 -6.34
CA THR A 9 -15.18 3.66 -7.47
C THR A 9 -13.69 3.81 -7.18
N CYS A 10 -12.87 3.76 -8.24
CA CYS A 10 -11.46 4.10 -8.11
C CYS A 10 -11.36 5.61 -7.85
N PRO A 11 -10.65 6.06 -6.81
CA PRO A 11 -10.47 7.49 -6.56
C PRO A 11 -9.66 8.12 -7.69
N VAL A 12 -9.74 9.45 -7.83
CA VAL A 12 -8.82 10.23 -8.68
C VAL A 12 -7.53 10.47 -7.92
N LEU A 13 -6.38 10.24 -8.56
CA LEU A 13 -5.06 10.50 -7.99
C LEU A 13 -4.77 11.99 -8.03
N ARG A 14 -4.64 12.59 -6.85
CA ARG A 14 -4.32 14.02 -6.66
C ARG A 14 -3.18 14.26 -5.67
N SER A 15 -2.94 13.30 -4.78
CA SER A 15 -1.97 13.45 -3.71
C SER A 15 -1.49 12.11 -3.18
N VAL A 16 -0.43 12.14 -2.38
CA VAL A 16 0.15 10.92 -1.80
C VAL A 16 -0.79 10.23 -0.80
N ALA A 17 -1.74 10.95 -0.19
CA ALA A 17 -2.68 10.37 0.77
C ALA A 17 -3.62 9.34 0.13
N VAL A 18 -4.01 9.57 -1.14
CA VAL A 18 -4.91 8.67 -1.87
C VAL A 18 -4.16 7.58 -2.65
N TRP A 19 -2.83 7.65 -2.72
CA TRP A 19 -1.98 6.74 -3.50
C TRP A 19 -2.15 5.24 -3.16
N PRO A 20 -2.17 4.80 -1.88
CA PRO A 20 -2.33 3.37 -1.57
C PRO A 20 -3.68 2.81 -2.04
N LEU A 21 -4.75 3.57 -1.82
CA LEU A 21 -6.10 3.19 -2.25
C LEU A 21 -6.24 3.24 -3.77
N TRP A 22 -5.66 4.25 -4.41
CA TRP A 22 -5.63 4.39 -5.86
C TRP A 22 -4.93 3.21 -6.52
N LYS A 23 -3.71 2.84 -6.09
CA LYS A 23 -2.97 1.67 -6.61
C LYS A 23 -3.78 0.37 -6.54
N MET A 24 -4.45 0.13 -5.42
CA MET A 24 -5.29 -1.06 -5.26
C MET A 24 -6.46 -1.05 -6.24
N ARG A 25 -7.15 0.10 -6.40
CA ARG A 25 -8.36 0.21 -7.22
C ARG A 25 -8.06 0.27 -8.72
N ILE A 26 -6.98 0.93 -9.14
CA ILE A 26 -6.56 0.99 -10.54
C ILE A 26 -6.14 -0.39 -11.05
N ARG A 27 -5.50 -1.21 -10.21
CA ARG A 27 -5.17 -2.60 -10.55
C ARG A 27 -6.41 -3.42 -10.90
N SER A 28 -7.47 -3.28 -10.10
CA SER A 28 -8.76 -3.92 -10.41
C SER A 28 -9.37 -3.45 -11.74
N LYS A 29 -9.15 -2.18 -12.13
CA LYS A 29 -9.57 -1.67 -13.44
C LYS A 29 -8.77 -2.31 -14.59
N PHE A 30 -7.46 -2.53 -14.41
CA PHE A 30 -6.67 -3.25 -15.39
C PHE A 30 -7.09 -4.71 -15.53
N ASP A 31 -7.40 -5.38 -14.41
CA ASP A 31 -7.85 -6.77 -14.40
C ASP A 31 -9.17 -6.90 -15.18
N ALA A 32 -10.13 -6.01 -14.91
CA ALA A 32 -11.41 -5.95 -15.63
C ALA A 32 -11.22 -5.68 -17.14
N ALA A 33 -10.15 -4.99 -17.51
CA ALA A 33 -9.81 -4.66 -18.89
C ALA A 33 -8.89 -5.68 -19.58
N ASN A 34 -8.40 -6.69 -18.84
CA ASN A 34 -7.39 -7.68 -19.26
C ASN A 34 -6.07 -7.05 -19.75
N VAL A 35 -5.58 -6.03 -19.03
CA VAL A 35 -4.34 -5.30 -19.40
C VAL A 35 -3.33 -5.18 -18.24
N THR A 36 -3.53 -5.88 -17.13
CA THR A 36 -2.72 -5.73 -15.90
C THR A 36 -1.22 -5.89 -16.12
N GLY A 37 -0.81 -6.84 -16.97
CA GLY A 37 0.61 -7.07 -17.22
C GLY A 37 1.34 -5.95 -18.00
N PHE A 38 0.61 -5.02 -18.63
CA PHE A 38 1.23 -3.94 -19.43
C PHE A 38 1.81 -2.82 -18.55
N PRO A 39 1.05 -2.17 -17.64
CA PRO A 39 1.59 -1.16 -16.73
C PRO A 39 2.75 -1.64 -15.83
N TYR A 40 2.79 -2.92 -15.50
CA TYR A 40 3.83 -3.49 -14.64
C TYR A 40 5.00 -4.11 -15.42
N GLY A 41 5.00 -4.04 -16.75
CA GLY A 41 6.09 -4.55 -17.59
C GLY A 41 6.21 -6.08 -17.62
N GLU A 42 5.14 -6.79 -17.24
CA GLU A 42 5.07 -8.26 -17.27
C GLU A 42 4.85 -8.79 -18.70
N VAL A 43 4.32 -7.94 -19.60
CA VAL A 43 4.13 -8.27 -21.01
C VAL A 43 5.21 -7.58 -21.85
N PRO A 44 6.25 -8.28 -22.30
CA PRO A 44 7.25 -7.70 -23.20
C PRO A 44 6.62 -7.31 -24.53
N HIS A 45 7.12 -6.23 -25.13
CA HIS A 45 6.72 -5.82 -26.47
C HIS A 45 7.17 -6.89 -27.46
N TYR A 46 6.24 -7.63 -28.06
CA TYR A 46 6.58 -8.50 -29.17
C TYR A 46 6.79 -7.61 -30.40
N SER A 47 8.01 -7.55 -30.91
CA SER A 47 8.19 -7.06 -32.28
C SER A 47 7.58 -8.11 -33.19
N SER A 48 6.54 -7.74 -33.96
CA SER A 48 6.03 -8.60 -35.02
C SER A 48 7.11 -8.77 -36.07
N GLN A 49 8.05 -9.70 -35.87
CA GLN A 49 8.72 -10.35 -36.98
C GLN A 49 7.66 -11.21 -37.66
N VAL A 50 6.95 -10.59 -38.61
CA VAL A 50 6.19 -11.32 -39.62
C VAL A 50 7.22 -12.13 -40.40
N GLY A 51 7.48 -13.35 -39.93
CA GLY A 51 8.20 -14.35 -40.70
C GLY A 51 7.42 -14.60 -41.97
N HIS A 52 7.85 -14.00 -43.06
CA HIS A 52 7.40 -14.36 -44.40
C HIS A 52 7.91 -15.77 -44.69
N SER A 53 7.20 -16.80 -44.22
CA SER A 53 7.29 -18.12 -44.83
C SER A 53 6.58 -18.05 -46.16
N ALA A 54 7.35 -17.69 -47.19
CA ALA A 54 6.95 -17.81 -48.58
C ALA A 54 6.83 -19.30 -48.95
N SER A 55 5.70 -19.92 -48.60
CA SER A 55 5.22 -21.09 -49.34
C SER A 55 4.30 -20.57 -50.43
N ALA A 56 4.83 -20.54 -51.66
CA ALA A 56 4.08 -20.25 -52.86
C ALA A 56 2.90 -21.23 -52.98
N SER A 57 1.68 -20.76 -52.69
CA SER A 57 0.44 -21.46 -53.02
C SER A 57 -0.14 -20.85 -54.29
N ILE A 58 -0.41 -21.68 -55.29
CA ILE A 58 -0.88 -21.33 -56.64
C ILE A 58 -2.42 -21.13 -56.67
N TYR A 59 -3.10 -21.23 -55.52
CA TYR A 59 -4.55 -21.02 -55.43
C TYR A 59 -4.90 -19.62 -54.90
N PRO A 60 -5.85 -18.89 -55.52
CA PRO A 60 -6.38 -17.66 -54.96
C PRO A 60 -7.35 -18.03 -53.83
N SER A 61 -6.81 -18.31 -52.65
CA SER A 61 -7.62 -18.40 -51.44
C SER A 61 -8.07 -17.00 -51.10
N ILE A 62 -9.38 -16.72 -51.25
CA ILE A 62 -10.05 -15.59 -50.62
C ILE A 62 -9.95 -15.83 -49.11
N SER A 63 -8.80 -15.49 -48.54
CA SER A 63 -8.65 -15.37 -47.11
C SER A 63 -9.24 -14.01 -46.76
N THR A 64 -10.46 -14.03 -46.26
CA THR A 64 -10.99 -12.97 -45.39
C THR A 64 -10.01 -12.79 -44.24
N GLN A 65 -8.97 -11.99 -44.46
CA GLN A 65 -8.20 -11.35 -43.40
C GLN A 65 -9.14 -10.37 -42.70
N VAL A 66 -10.01 -10.91 -41.86
CA VAL A 66 -10.54 -10.15 -40.73
C VAL A 66 -9.38 -10.10 -39.73
N SER A 67 -8.38 -9.28 -40.05
CA SER A 67 -7.40 -8.83 -39.08
C SER A 67 -8.20 -8.14 -37.97
N ASN A 68 -8.30 -8.79 -36.82
CA ASN A 68 -8.72 -8.15 -35.57
C ASN A 68 -7.70 -7.06 -35.24
N SER A 69 -7.75 -5.93 -35.93
CA SER A 69 -6.88 -4.76 -35.78
C SER A 69 -6.95 -4.13 -34.38
N ARG A 70 -7.88 -4.61 -33.54
CA ARG A 70 -8.10 -4.21 -32.16
C ARG A 70 -7.30 -4.98 -31.11
N ASP A 71 -6.62 -6.08 -31.47
CA ASP A 71 -5.93 -6.93 -30.49
C ASP A 71 -4.39 -6.93 -30.63
N THR A 72 -3.81 -5.78 -30.97
CA THR A 72 -2.35 -5.61 -30.97
C THR A 72 -1.83 -5.26 -29.59
N TRP A 73 -0.53 -5.46 -29.35
CA TRP A 73 0.14 -5.05 -28.11
C TRP A 73 -0.09 -3.56 -27.84
N GLU A 74 0.06 -2.72 -28.87
CA GLU A 74 -0.08 -1.27 -28.80
C GLU A 74 -1.53 -0.85 -28.52
N ALA A 75 -2.52 -1.65 -28.95
CA ALA A 75 -3.92 -1.39 -28.62
C ALA A 75 -4.20 -1.65 -27.13
N ARG A 76 -3.63 -2.72 -26.57
CA ARG A 76 -3.77 -3.06 -25.14
C ARG A 76 -2.97 -2.12 -24.24
N ASP A 77 -1.76 -1.72 -24.65
CA ASP A 77 -0.94 -0.74 -23.93
C ASP A 77 -1.61 0.65 -23.90
N ARG A 78 -2.15 1.12 -25.05
CA ARG A 78 -2.93 2.36 -25.09
C ARG A 78 -4.19 2.30 -24.24
N LYS A 79 -4.87 1.15 -24.19
CA LYS A 79 -6.02 0.95 -23.29
C LYS A 79 -5.59 1.08 -21.83
N ALA A 80 -4.42 0.55 -21.46
CA ALA A 80 -3.88 0.70 -20.12
C ALA A 80 -3.50 2.16 -19.80
N ILE A 81 -2.90 2.90 -20.75
CA ILE A 81 -2.64 4.35 -20.60
C ILE A 81 -3.95 5.11 -20.34
N SER A 82 -4.98 4.88 -21.17
CA SER A 82 -6.29 5.53 -21.02
C SER A 82 -6.89 5.28 -19.65
N ILE A 83 -6.85 4.03 -19.17
CA ILE A 83 -7.34 3.70 -17.82
C ILE A 83 -6.57 4.47 -16.75
N ILE A 84 -5.24 4.59 -16.85
CA ILE A 84 -4.47 5.38 -15.88
C ILE A 84 -4.94 6.83 -15.90
N GLN A 85 -4.98 7.44 -17.09
CA GLN A 85 -5.34 8.85 -17.30
C GLN A 85 -6.75 9.20 -16.82
N ASP A 86 -7.73 8.29 -16.99
CA ASP A 86 -9.12 8.47 -16.52
C ASP A 86 -9.22 8.67 -15.00
N TYR A 87 -8.20 8.26 -14.24
CA TYR A 87 -8.14 8.39 -12.78
C TYR A 87 -6.95 9.23 -12.31
N LEU A 88 -6.40 10.09 -13.17
CA LEU A 88 -5.46 11.15 -12.78
C LEU A 88 -6.18 12.49 -12.68
N GLU A 89 -5.72 13.35 -11.78
CA GLU A 89 -6.05 14.77 -11.83
C GLU A 89 -5.38 15.42 -13.05
N ASP A 90 -6.02 16.45 -13.63
CA ASP A 90 -5.60 17.07 -14.89
C ASP A 90 -4.13 17.52 -14.86
N ASP A 91 -3.66 18.08 -13.74
CA ASP A 91 -2.27 18.51 -13.56
C ASP A 91 -1.27 17.34 -13.70
N LEU A 92 -1.60 16.17 -13.15
CA LEU A 92 -0.77 14.96 -13.27
C LEU A 92 -0.87 14.35 -14.68
N ALA A 93 -2.06 14.38 -15.28
CA ALA A 93 -2.26 13.92 -16.65
C ALA A 93 -1.44 14.77 -17.64
N LEU A 94 -1.36 16.09 -17.42
CA LEU A 94 -0.50 17.00 -18.17
C LEU A 94 0.99 16.73 -17.92
N GLU A 95 1.39 16.58 -16.66
CA GLU A 95 2.80 16.31 -16.30
C GLU A 95 3.35 15.02 -16.93
N PHE A 96 2.52 13.98 -17.02
CA PHE A 96 2.91 12.67 -17.57
C PHE A 96 2.34 12.39 -18.97
N GLY A 97 1.84 13.40 -19.66
CA GLY A 97 1.19 13.25 -20.97
C GLY A 97 2.10 12.67 -22.06
N ASP A 98 3.41 12.87 -21.95
CA ASP A 98 4.42 12.40 -22.91
C ASP A 98 4.84 10.92 -22.71
N ALA A 99 4.26 10.22 -21.73
CA ALA A 99 4.59 8.83 -21.46
C ALA A 99 4.19 7.93 -22.63
N LYS A 100 5.19 7.35 -23.30
CA LYS A 100 4.99 6.57 -24.54
C LYS A 100 4.34 5.21 -24.34
N THR A 101 4.43 4.66 -23.13
CA THR A 101 3.85 3.35 -22.79
C THR A 101 3.21 3.40 -21.41
N SER A 102 2.25 2.49 -21.17
CA SER A 102 1.62 2.37 -19.85
C SER A 102 2.62 2.03 -18.74
N GLN A 103 3.67 1.28 -19.08
CA GLN A 103 4.77 0.94 -18.17
C GLN A 103 5.56 2.20 -17.76
N ILE A 104 5.94 3.05 -18.72
CA ILE A 104 6.67 4.29 -18.43
C ILE A 104 5.81 5.21 -17.56
N LEU A 105 4.53 5.35 -17.89
CA LEU A 105 3.57 6.15 -17.13
C LEU A 105 3.44 5.65 -15.67
N MET A 106 3.21 4.36 -15.49
CA MET A 106 3.07 3.76 -14.16
C MET A 106 4.37 3.87 -13.35
N ALA A 107 5.53 3.62 -13.97
CA ALA A 107 6.82 3.77 -13.31
C ALA A 107 7.09 5.21 -12.86
N ALA A 108 6.73 6.20 -13.68
CA ALA A 108 6.88 7.62 -13.34
C ALA A 108 5.95 8.03 -12.18
N LEU A 109 4.71 7.53 -12.16
CA LEU A 109 3.79 7.75 -11.04
C LEU A 109 4.32 7.11 -9.74
N ILE A 110 4.81 5.87 -9.81
CA ILE A 110 5.47 5.20 -8.68
C ILE A 110 6.64 6.06 -8.18
N LEU A 111 7.50 6.54 -9.09
CA LEU A 111 8.62 7.39 -8.73
C LEU A 111 8.17 8.72 -8.11
N LYS A 112 7.10 9.35 -8.60
CA LYS A 112 6.60 10.61 -8.02
C LYS A 112 6.01 10.41 -6.64
N PHE A 113 5.19 9.37 -6.44
CA PHE A 113 4.45 9.19 -5.19
C PHE A 113 5.19 8.34 -4.14
N GLU A 114 6.17 7.55 -4.56
CA GLU A 114 7.02 6.71 -3.68
C GLU A 114 8.50 7.15 -3.69
N GLY A 115 8.99 7.77 -4.77
CA GLY A 115 10.41 8.08 -4.93
C GLY A 115 10.88 9.42 -4.36
N THR A 116 10.01 10.39 -4.05
CA THR A 116 10.51 11.75 -3.68
C THR A 116 10.60 12.06 -2.20
N ASN A 117 9.96 11.33 -1.29
CA ASN A 117 9.99 11.68 0.15
C ASN A 117 9.83 10.48 1.10
N THR A 118 10.00 9.25 0.64
CA THR A 118 9.80 8.06 1.49
C THR A 118 10.77 8.02 2.66
N GLY A 119 12.06 8.31 2.45
CA GLY A 119 13.05 8.39 3.52
C GLY A 119 12.71 9.44 4.59
N PRO A 120 12.57 10.74 4.25
CA PRO A 120 12.19 11.77 5.22
C PRO A 120 10.84 11.52 5.90
N ARG A 121 9.83 11.02 5.18
CA ARG A 121 8.51 10.72 5.77
C ARG A 121 8.54 9.49 6.67
N ALA A 122 9.33 8.48 6.31
CA ALA A 122 9.57 7.32 7.18
C ALA A 122 10.30 7.77 8.45
N PHE A 123 11.30 8.64 8.32
CA PHE A 123 11.95 9.24 9.49
C PHE A 123 10.97 10.02 10.36
N LEU A 124 10.09 10.85 9.79
CA LEU A 124 9.08 11.59 10.56
C LEU A 124 8.06 10.65 11.23
N ALA A 125 7.62 9.59 10.56
CA ALA A 125 6.72 8.59 11.14
C ALA A 125 7.41 7.81 12.27
N PHE A 126 8.67 7.42 12.08
CA PHE A 126 9.49 6.79 13.12
C PHE A 126 9.71 7.73 14.31
N LYS A 127 10.06 8.99 14.05
CA LYS A 127 10.25 10.01 15.09
C LYS A 127 8.96 10.21 15.88
N ALA A 128 7.81 10.35 15.23
CA ALA A 128 6.51 10.46 15.90
C ALA A 128 6.23 9.24 16.79
N MET A 129 6.55 8.04 16.31
CA MET A 129 6.41 6.80 17.08
C MET A 129 7.30 6.76 18.32
N VAL A 130 8.56 7.20 18.21
CA VAL A 130 9.54 7.19 19.31
C VAL A 130 9.34 8.36 20.29
N ASP A 131 8.78 9.48 19.83
CA ASP A 131 8.45 10.63 20.68
C ASP A 131 7.12 10.45 21.43
N GLU A 132 6.32 9.45 21.05
CA GLU A 132 5.07 9.12 21.72
C GLU A 132 5.33 8.80 23.19
N ARG A 133 4.74 9.60 24.09
CA ARG A 133 4.83 9.40 25.53
C ARG A 133 3.41 9.36 26.07
N TRP A 134 3.09 8.28 26.76
CA TRP A 134 1.83 8.17 27.47
C TRP A 134 1.92 8.99 28.77
N ASP A 135 0.98 9.90 28.97
CA ASP A 135 0.95 10.76 30.15
C ASP A 135 0.27 10.10 31.37
N GLY A 136 -0.20 8.85 31.22
CA GLY A 136 -0.93 8.10 32.25
C GLY A 136 -2.39 8.54 32.44
N LYS A 137 -2.85 9.58 31.74
CA LYS A 137 -4.21 10.13 31.86
C LYS A 137 -5.09 9.75 30.68
N GLU A 138 -4.51 9.70 29.47
CA GLU A 138 -5.24 9.25 28.30
C GLU A 138 -5.45 7.73 28.29
N ASP A 139 -6.44 7.28 27.52
CA ASP A 139 -6.65 5.85 27.29
C ASP A 139 -5.47 5.25 26.52
N ILE A 140 -4.93 4.16 27.05
CA ILE A 140 -3.80 3.44 26.46
C ILE A 140 -4.14 2.89 25.07
N ALA A 141 -5.43 2.59 24.80
CA ALA A 141 -5.89 2.19 23.49
C ALA A 141 -5.71 3.30 22.43
N ALA A 142 -5.77 4.57 22.83
CA ALA A 142 -5.51 5.69 21.94
C ALA A 142 -4.03 5.77 21.54
N VAL A 143 -3.12 5.57 22.50
CA VAL A 143 -1.66 5.49 22.25
C VAL A 143 -1.35 4.35 21.29
N VAL A 144 -1.88 3.14 21.57
CA VAL A 144 -1.68 1.96 20.71
C VAL A 144 -2.20 2.21 19.29
N SER A 145 -3.35 2.89 19.16
CA SER A 145 -3.92 3.24 17.85
C SER A 145 -3.00 4.18 17.06
N ARG A 146 -2.44 5.23 17.70
CA ARG A 146 -1.49 6.15 17.04
C ARG A 146 -0.21 5.44 16.63
N LEU A 147 0.31 4.54 17.46
CA LEU A 147 1.47 3.71 17.10
C LEU A 147 1.18 2.81 15.90
N ARG A 148 0.01 2.14 15.85
CA ARG A 148 -0.41 1.32 14.71
C ARG A 148 -0.50 2.14 13.40
N VAL A 149 -0.97 3.39 13.47
CA VAL A 149 -0.97 4.29 12.30
C VAL A 149 0.46 4.56 11.81
N CYS A 150 1.40 4.81 12.73
CA CYS A 150 2.81 5.00 12.37
C CYS A 150 3.43 3.72 11.77
N GLN A 151 3.11 2.54 12.33
CA GLN A 151 3.55 1.24 11.79
C GLN A 151 3.07 1.03 10.36
N GLN A 152 1.78 1.25 10.11
CA GLN A 152 1.19 1.14 8.77
C GLN A 152 1.82 2.14 7.80
N THR A 153 2.09 3.36 8.27
CA THR A 153 2.77 4.38 7.47
C THR A 153 4.16 3.92 7.06
N LEU A 154 4.97 3.43 8.00
CA LEU A 154 6.31 2.90 7.72
C LEU A 154 6.29 1.74 6.73
N THR A 155 5.39 0.77 6.92
CA THR A 155 5.20 -0.36 6.00
C THR A 155 4.79 0.13 4.60
N SER A 156 3.88 1.11 4.51
CA SER A 156 3.44 1.67 3.23
C SER A 156 4.53 2.44 2.48
N LEU A 157 5.52 2.98 3.21
CA LEU A 157 6.68 3.69 2.66
C LEU A 157 7.86 2.77 2.34
N GLY A 158 7.74 1.45 2.59
CA GLY A 158 8.80 0.47 2.32
C GLY A 158 9.84 0.32 3.43
N PHE A 159 9.55 0.84 4.64
CA PHE A 159 10.45 0.76 5.81
C PHE A 159 9.81 -0.03 6.98
N PRO A 160 9.37 -1.29 6.78
CA PRO A 160 8.81 -2.06 7.88
C PRO A 160 9.88 -2.30 8.96
N LEU A 161 9.54 -2.10 10.22
CA LEU A 161 10.37 -2.51 11.35
C LEU A 161 9.99 -3.92 11.81
N ASP A 162 10.94 -4.57 12.47
CA ASP A 162 10.71 -5.84 13.13
C ASP A 162 9.67 -5.69 14.25
N ASN A 163 8.83 -6.71 14.44
CA ASN A 163 7.74 -6.68 15.42
C ASN A 163 8.25 -6.50 16.86
N THR A 164 9.48 -6.94 17.13
CA THR A 164 10.18 -6.74 18.40
C THR A 164 10.51 -5.27 18.64
N ILE A 165 10.92 -4.55 17.59
CA ILE A 165 11.22 -3.11 17.69
C ILE A 165 9.94 -2.35 18.01
N TYR A 166 8.82 -2.71 17.39
CA TYR A 166 7.53 -2.12 17.74
C TYR A 166 7.15 -2.39 19.20
N ALA A 167 7.38 -3.61 19.70
CA ALA A 167 7.15 -3.96 21.11
C ALA A 167 7.98 -3.09 22.06
N PHE A 168 9.26 -2.87 21.72
CA PHE A 168 10.14 -1.99 22.49
C PHE A 168 9.64 -0.56 22.49
N ILE A 169 9.24 -0.02 21.33
CA ILE A 169 8.73 1.35 21.25
C ILE A 169 7.46 1.51 22.11
N LEU A 170 6.54 0.55 22.09
CA LEU A 170 5.36 0.57 22.96
C LEU A 170 5.74 0.59 24.46
N LEU A 171 6.72 -0.22 24.87
CA LEU A 171 7.22 -0.18 26.25
C LEU A 171 7.85 1.17 26.62
N TYR A 172 8.62 1.77 25.70
CA TYR A 172 9.24 3.08 25.88
C TYR A 172 8.25 4.25 25.94
N THR A 173 6.98 4.05 25.55
CA THR A 173 5.96 5.09 25.71
C THR A 173 5.56 5.32 27.17
N LEU A 174 5.79 4.33 28.05
CA LEU A 174 5.39 4.42 29.46
C LEU A 174 6.31 5.41 30.21
N PRO A 175 5.75 6.26 31.09
CA PRO A 175 6.55 7.13 31.94
C PRO A 175 7.29 6.32 32.99
N ASP A 176 8.48 6.79 33.39
CA ASP A 176 9.32 6.13 34.38
C ASP A 176 8.71 6.30 35.79
N THR A 177 7.83 5.38 36.15
CA THR A 177 7.15 5.34 37.45
C THR A 177 7.24 3.93 38.05
N PRO A 178 7.20 3.79 39.39
CA PRO A 178 7.32 2.49 40.05
C PRO A 178 6.24 1.49 39.61
N GLU A 179 5.04 1.97 39.32
CA GLU A 179 3.91 1.16 38.85
C GLU A 179 4.16 0.62 37.43
N ASN A 180 4.73 1.46 36.56
CA ASN A 180 5.10 1.03 35.22
C ASN A 180 6.28 0.06 35.28
N ALA A 181 7.27 0.27 36.15
CA ALA A 181 8.37 -0.69 36.34
C ALA A 181 7.87 -2.10 36.72
N GLN A 182 6.81 -2.21 37.52
CA GLN A 182 6.16 -3.50 37.82
C GLN A 182 5.50 -4.10 36.58
N LEU A 183 4.80 -3.30 35.78
CA LEU A 183 4.22 -3.74 34.52
C LEU A 183 5.29 -4.24 33.54
N TRP A 184 6.45 -3.59 33.48
CA TRP A 184 7.58 -4.01 32.64
C TRP A 184 8.10 -5.38 33.07
N SER A 185 8.26 -5.59 34.38
CA SER A 185 8.67 -6.87 34.95
C SER A 185 7.66 -7.99 34.65
N LEU A 186 6.36 -7.69 34.76
CA LEU A 186 5.29 -8.64 34.44
C LEU A 186 5.31 -9.03 32.95
N ILE A 187 5.43 -8.06 32.06
CA ILE A 187 5.44 -8.31 30.61
C ILE A 187 6.66 -9.13 30.22
N THR A 188 7.84 -8.74 30.70
CA THR A 188 9.09 -9.43 30.36
C THR A 188 9.18 -10.84 30.94
N SER A 189 8.64 -11.08 32.15
CA SER A 189 8.60 -12.41 32.78
C SER A 189 7.53 -13.34 32.18
N SER A 190 6.51 -12.80 31.52
CA SER A 190 5.44 -13.59 30.88
C SER A 190 5.82 -14.18 29.52
N VAL A 191 6.93 -13.73 28.92
CA VAL A 191 7.42 -14.27 27.64
C VAL A 191 8.10 -15.61 27.91
N ALA A 192 7.74 -16.64 27.13
CA ALA A 192 8.35 -17.96 27.27
C ALA A 192 9.85 -17.93 26.97
N LYS A 193 10.59 -18.87 27.56
CA LYS A 193 12.03 -18.97 27.36
C LYS A 193 12.33 -19.25 25.87
N ASN A 194 13.17 -18.41 25.28
CA ASN A 194 13.56 -18.38 23.85
C ASN A 194 12.52 -17.79 22.88
N ASP A 195 11.40 -17.27 23.37
CA ASP A 195 10.47 -16.51 22.53
C ASP A 195 10.85 -15.03 22.48
N VAL A 196 10.45 -14.38 21.39
CA VAL A 196 10.71 -12.96 21.15
C VAL A 196 9.49 -12.15 21.58
N LEU A 197 9.75 -11.01 22.23
CA LEU A 197 8.69 -10.08 22.61
C LEU A 197 8.03 -9.48 21.34
N THR A 198 6.71 -9.58 21.23
CA THR A 198 5.96 -9.04 20.09
C THR A 198 5.09 -7.87 20.50
N PHE A 199 4.75 -7.00 19.54
CA PHE A 199 3.87 -5.85 19.80
C PHE A 199 2.51 -6.29 20.36
N ALA A 200 1.93 -7.35 19.81
CA ALA A 200 0.66 -7.91 20.26
C ALA A 200 0.71 -8.43 21.70
N HIS A 201 1.85 -9.01 22.11
CA HIS A 201 2.06 -9.46 23.49
C HIS A 201 2.01 -8.27 24.45
N VAL A 202 2.77 -7.21 24.17
CA VAL A 202 2.80 -5.99 24.99
C VAL A 202 1.41 -5.33 25.04
N GLU A 203 0.73 -5.21 23.89
CA GLU A 203 -0.62 -4.64 23.80
C GLU A 203 -1.65 -5.39 24.65
N ALA A 204 -1.62 -6.73 24.65
CA ALA A 204 -2.53 -7.54 25.44
C ALA A 204 -2.37 -7.30 26.95
N HIS A 205 -1.13 -7.19 27.42
CA HIS A 205 -0.84 -6.87 28.81
C HIS A 205 -1.26 -5.43 29.19
N PHE A 206 -1.11 -4.48 28.26
CA PHE A 206 -1.53 -3.10 28.45
C PHE A 206 -3.06 -2.98 28.57
N ALA A 207 -3.81 -3.66 27.69
CA ALA A 207 -5.26 -3.71 27.76
C ALA A 207 -5.76 -4.36 29.07
N THR A 208 -5.10 -5.44 29.50
CA THR A 208 -5.42 -6.12 30.76
C THR A 208 -5.18 -5.22 31.98
N ASN A 209 -4.07 -4.49 32.02
CA ASN A 209 -3.76 -3.56 33.11
C ASN A 209 -4.75 -2.38 33.14
N ALA A 210 -5.10 -1.81 31.98
CA ALA A 210 -6.11 -0.76 31.88
C ALA A 210 -7.46 -1.21 32.45
N LEU A 211 -7.90 -2.44 32.14
CA LEU A 211 -9.11 -3.03 32.71
C LEU A 211 -9.04 -3.21 34.23
N ILE A 212 -7.90 -3.69 34.76
CA ILE A 212 -7.67 -3.85 36.20
C ILE A 212 -7.73 -2.49 36.92
N ARG A 213 -7.13 -1.44 36.34
CA ARG A 213 -7.17 -0.07 36.90
C ARG A 213 -8.57 0.53 36.88
N ALA A 214 -9.34 0.28 35.83
CA ALA A 214 -10.74 0.71 35.75
C ALA A 214 -11.62 0.01 36.80
N ALA A 215 -11.34 -1.27 37.10
CA ALA A 215 -12.06 -2.06 38.10
C ALA A 215 -11.68 -1.72 39.56
N GLY A 216 -10.50 -1.13 39.80
CA GLY A 216 -9.98 -0.82 41.13
C GLY A 216 -10.33 0.56 41.69
N LYS A 217 -11.10 1.39 40.97
CA LYS A 217 -11.53 2.72 41.43
C LYS A 217 -12.81 2.56 42.27
N PRO A 218 -12.82 2.89 43.59
CA PRO A 218 -14.08 2.90 44.34
C PRO A 218 -14.96 4.09 43.90
N PRO A 219 -16.29 3.98 44.05
CA PRO A 219 -17.27 4.98 43.60
C PRO A 219 -17.09 6.35 44.25
#